data_AF-A0A2H1KSS1-F1
#
_entry.id   AF-A0A2H1KSS1-F1
#
_cell.length_a   1.000
_cell.length_b   1.000
_cell.length_c   1.000
_cell.angle_alpha   90.00
_cell.angle_beta   90.00
_cell.angle_gamma   90.00
#
_symmetry.space_group_name_H-M   'P 1'
#
loop_
_entity.id
_entity.type
_entity.pdbx_description
1 polymer ?
#
loop_
_entity_poly.entity_id
_entity_poly.type
_entity_poly.pdbx_seq_one_letter_code
_entity_poly.pdbx_strand_id
1 'polypeptide(L)' 'MTSASTHPLERLVKDPWGSLRRGVAGLLWYLKEVMGENAYIHYMESYERRHGTREGAMGEKEFWRDLTDEQDRNPKVRCC' A
#
# COMPACT_ATOMS: atom_id res chain seq x y z
N MET A 1 -22.31 -33.45 34.77
CA MET A 1 -22.50 -32.42 33.73
C MET A 1 -21.56 -31.27 34.02
N THR A 2 -20.31 -31.33 33.56
CA THR A 2 -19.33 -30.24 33.68
C THR A 2 -18.80 -29.98 32.28
N SER A 3 -19.44 -29.04 31.57
CA SER A 3 -18.95 -28.55 30.29
C SER A 3 -17.75 -27.66 30.58
N ALA A 4 -16.59 -28.05 30.06
CA ALA A 4 -15.34 -27.34 30.18
C ALA A 4 -15.46 -25.96 29.53
N SER A 5 -15.34 -24.91 30.33
CA SER A 5 -15.11 -23.56 29.84
C SER A 5 -13.75 -23.51 29.16
N THR A 6 -13.74 -23.67 27.84
CA THR A 6 -12.54 -23.44 27.02
C THR A 6 -12.16 -21.98 27.14
N HIS A 7 -11.13 -21.69 27.93
CA HIS A 7 -10.68 -20.32 28.17
C HIS A 7 -10.24 -19.65 26.85
N PRO A 8 -10.72 -18.43 26.53
CA PRO A 8 -10.38 -17.70 25.31
C PRO A 8 -8.87 -17.42 25.16
N LEU A 9 -8.11 -17.55 26.25
CA LEU A 9 -6.67 -17.36 26.31
C LEU A 9 -5.88 -18.46 25.57
N GLU A 10 -6.40 -19.70 25.48
CA GLU A 10 -5.71 -20.78 24.75
C GLU A 10 -5.76 -20.61 23.23
N ARG A 11 -6.74 -19.88 22.71
CA ARG A 11 -6.88 -19.64 21.26
C ARG A 11 -5.82 -18.67 20.74
N LEU A 12 -5.33 -17.77 21.59
CA LEU A 12 -4.32 -16.79 21.24
C LEU A 12 -2.93 -17.43 21.06
N VAL A 13 -2.66 -18.52 21.78
CA VAL A 13 -1.35 -19.20 21.80
C VAL A 13 -1.17 -20.17 20.62
N LYS A 14 -2.26 -20.57 19.94
CA LYS A 14 -2.20 -21.64 18.94
C LYS A 14 -1.60 -21.23 17.58
N ASP A 15 -1.62 -19.94 17.21
CA ASP A 15 -1.07 -19.47 15.92
C ASP A 15 -0.32 -18.12 16.04
N PRO A 16 0.78 -18.06 16.81
CA PRO A 16 1.60 -16.84 16.90
C PRO A 16 2.12 -16.42 15.52
N TRP A 17 2.41 -17.40 14.66
CA TRP A 17 2.86 -17.19 13.29
C TRP A 17 1.77 -16.60 12.39
N GLY A 18 0.53 -17.08 12.50
CA GLY A 18 -0.59 -16.55 11.71
C GLY A 18 -0.97 -15.11 12.08
N SER A 19 -0.83 -14.76 13.36
CA SER A 19 -1.03 -13.38 13.83
C SER A 19 0.11 -12.47 13.41
N LEU A 20 1.37 -12.93 13.49
CA LEU A 20 2.54 -12.19 13.02
C LEU A 20 2.49 -11.93 11.50
N ARG A 21 2.14 -12.95 10.70
CA ARG A 21 2.00 -12.78 9.23
C ARG A 21 0.96 -11.75 8.86
N ARG A 22 -0.18 -11.71 9.56
CA ARG A 22 -1.22 -10.69 9.34
C ARG A 22 -0.73 -9.29 9.72
N GLY A 23 -0.01 -9.16 10.83
CA GLY A 23 0.60 -7.89 11.24
C GLY A 23 1.64 -7.38 10.22
N VAL A 24 2.52 -8.26 9.74
CA VAL A 24 3.53 -7.94 8.72
C VAL A 24 2.88 -7.57 7.39
N ALA A 25 1.84 -8.29 6.96
CA ALA A 25 1.11 -7.95 5.73
C ALA A 25 0.45 -6.56 5.82
N GLY A 26 -0.14 -6.22 6.96
CA GLY A 26 -0.69 -4.89 7.20
C GLY A 26 0.37 -3.79 7.22
N LEU A 27 1.53 -4.05 7.84
CA LEU A 27 2.66 -3.12 7.83
C LEU A 27 3.23 -2.92 6.42
N LEU A 28 3.37 -3.99 5.64
CA LEU A 28 3.81 -3.90 4.25
C LEU A 28 2.81 -3.13 3.38
N TRP A 29 1.51 -3.36 3.56
CA TRP A 29 0.49 -2.57 2.87
C TRP A 29 0.57 -1.09 3.25
N TYR A 30 0.75 -0.78 4.54
CA TYR A 30 0.90 0.59 5.02
C TYR A 30 2.17 1.24 4.47
N LEU A 31 3.31 0.54 4.49
CA LEU A 31 4.55 1.00 3.89
C LEU A 31 4.41 1.19 2.38
N LYS A 32 3.67 0.32 1.69
CA LYS A 32 3.39 0.44 0.26
C LYS A 32 2.54 1.67 -0.08
N GLU A 33 1.57 2.01 0.77
CA GLU A 33 0.82 3.26 0.66
C GLU A 33 1.70 4.47 0.97
N VAL A 34 2.48 4.44 2.06
CA VAL A 34 3.30 5.57 2.51
C VAL A 34 4.50 5.84 1.62
N MET A 35 5.18 4.81 1.11
CA MET A 35 6.32 4.94 0.20
C MET A 35 5.89 5.30 -1.23
N GLY A 36 4.59 5.37 -1.50
CA GLY A 36 4.09 5.75 -2.81
C GLY A 36 4.31 4.69 -3.89
N GLU A 37 4.59 3.43 -3.53
CA GLU A 37 4.65 2.32 -4.49
C GLU A 37 3.29 2.13 -5.22
N ASN A 38 2.19 2.58 -4.60
CA ASN A 38 0.87 2.61 -5.22
C ASN A 38 0.58 3.90 -6.02
N ALA A 39 1.54 4.80 -6.21
CA ALA A 39 1.33 6.07 -6.92
C ALA A 39 0.78 5.86 -8.34
N TYR A 40 1.23 4.81 -9.03
CA TYR A 40 0.70 4.44 -10.34
C TYR A 40 -0.77 3.97 -10.29
N ILE A 41 -1.15 3.20 -9.28
CA ILE A 41 -2.54 2.77 -9.08
C ILE A 41 -3.43 3.98 -8.81
N HIS A 42 -3.00 4.86 -7.91
CA HIS A 42 -3.69 6.12 -7.61
C HIS A 42 -3.81 7.02 -8.85
N TYR A 43 -2.76 7.08 -9.69
CA TYR A 43 -2.81 7.77 -10.98
C TYR A 43 -3.87 7.17 -11.89
N MET A 44 -3.91 5.84 -12.05
CA MET A 44 -4.89 5.15 -12.89
C MET A 44 -6.32 5.35 -12.40
N GLU A 45 -6.57 5.22 -11.09
CA GLU A 45 -7.89 5.48 -10.50
C GLU A 45 -8.32 6.93 -10.69
N SER A 46 -7.38 7.87 -10.55
CA SER A 46 -7.66 9.28 -10.77
C SER A 46 -7.85 9.62 -12.24
N TYR A 47 -7.17 8.92 -13.14
CA TYR A 47 -7.31 9.05 -14.59
C TYR A 47 -8.66 8.51 -15.04
N GLU A 48 -9.01 7.31 -14.61
CA GLU A 48 -10.28 6.65 -14.90
C GLU A 48 -11.47 7.48 -14.37
N ARG A 49 -11.35 8.07 -13.18
CA ARG A 49 -12.37 9.00 -12.66
C ARG A 49 -12.53 10.27 -13.50
N ARG A 50 -11.47 10.75 -14.16
CA ARG A 50 -11.51 11.97 -14.98
C ARG A 50 -11.92 11.73 -16.43
N HIS A 51 -11.47 10.62 -17.00
CA HIS A 51 -11.60 10.32 -18.43
C HIS A 51 -12.64 9.22 -18.71
N GLY A 52 -13.10 8.48 -17.71
CA GLY A 52 -14.06 7.38 -17.86
C GLY A 52 -13.50 6.13 -18.55
N THR A 53 -12.24 6.19 -19.00
CA THR A 53 -11.54 5.08 -19.67
C THR A 53 -10.09 5.03 -19.18
N ARG A 54 -9.43 3.89 -19.44
CA ARG A 54 -7.99 3.70 -19.24
C ARG A 54 -7.20 3.79 -20.55
N GLU A 55 -7.90 3.89 -21.67
CA GLU A 55 -7.31 3.95 -23.01
C GLU A 55 -6.68 5.34 -23.21
N GLY A 56 -5.36 5.42 -23.07
CA GLY A 56 -4.60 6.67 -23.13
C GLY A 56 -3.92 7.09 -21.82
N ALA A 57 -4.06 6.30 -20.75
CA ALA A 57 -3.26 6.49 -19.56
C ALA A 57 -1.78 6.18 -19.85
N MET A 58 -0.87 6.91 -19.19
CA MET A 58 0.56 6.65 -19.30
C MET A 58 0.88 5.24 -18.80
N GLY A 59 1.81 4.56 -19.46
CA GLY A 59 2.31 3.28 -18.97
C GLY A 59 3.10 3.44 -17.67
N GLU A 60 3.18 2.39 -16.87
CA GLU A 60 3.83 2.41 -15.56
C GLU A 60 5.28 2.93 -15.60
N LYS A 61 6.09 2.44 -16.54
CA LYS A 61 7.48 2.88 -16.69
C LYS A 61 7.61 4.36 -17.07
N GLU A 62 6.69 4.85 -17.89
CA GLU A 62 6.68 6.24 -18.33
C GLU A 62 6.27 7.18 -17.19
N PHE A 63 5.27 6.77 -16.41
CA PHE A 63 4.86 7.46 -15.19
C PHE A 63 6.02 7.62 -14.19
N TRP A 64 6.76 6.54 -13.92
CA TRP A 64 7.89 6.61 -12.99
C TRP A 64 9.04 7.48 -13.50
N ARG A 65 9.29 7.45 -14.82
CA ARG A 65 10.28 8.34 -15.43
C ARG A 65 9.86 9.80 -15.29
N ASP A 66 8.63 10.15 -15.68
CA ASP A 66 8.12 11.52 -15.60
C ASP A 66 8.08 12.05 -14.16
N LEU A 67 7.68 11.20 -13.20
CA LEU A 67 7.69 11.55 -11.79
C LEU A 67 9.11 11.85 -11.27
N THR A 68 10.09 11.05 -11.67
CA THR A 68 11.50 11.26 -11.29
C THR A 68 12.07 12.51 -11.98
N ASP A 69 11.78 12.69 -13.27
CA ASP A 69 12.21 13.86 -14.04
C ASP A 69 11.60 15.15 -13.47
N GLU A 70 10.36 15.12 -12.99
CA GLU A 70 9.71 16.25 -12.32
C GLU A 70 10.38 16.56 -10.97
N GLN A 71 10.76 15.54 -10.21
CA GLN A 71 11.50 15.71 -8.95
C GLN A 71 12.91 16.27 -9.17
N ASP A 72 13.58 15.86 -10.24
CA ASP A 72 14.92 16.32 -10.61
C ASP A 72 14.90 17.75 -11.20
N ARG A 73 13.89 18.08 -12.01
CA ARG A 73 13.70 19.44 -12.57
C ARG A 73 13.21 20.45 -11.53
N ASN A 74 12.41 20.01 -10.57
CA ASN A 74 11.91 20.86 -9.50
C ASN A 74 12.32 20.28 -8.14
N PRO A 75 13.63 20.28 -7.82
CA PRO A 75 14.07 19.84 -6.53
C PRO A 75 13.50 20.85 -5.54
N LYS A 76 12.51 20.43 -4.75
CA LYS A 76 11.94 21.24 -3.66
C LYS A 76 12.93 21.38 -2.49
N VAL A 77 14.22 21.49 -2.79
CA VAL A 77 15.25 21.88 -1.83
C VAL A 77 14.90 23.30 -1.38
N ARG A 78 14.33 23.36 -0.17
CA ARG A 78 14.32 24.59 0.61
C ARG A 78 15.78 24.88 0.93
N CYS A 79 16.46 25.56 0.01
CA CYS A 79 17.68 26.28 0.31
C CYS A 79 17.26 27.41 1.25
N CYS A 80 17.26 27.13 2.55
CA CYS A 80 17.31 28.05 3.70
C CYS A 80 17.27 27.21 4.97
#